data_AF-A0A946P394-F1
#
_entry.id   AF-A0A946P394-F1
#
_cell.length_a   1.000
_cell.length_b   1.000
_cell.length_c   1.000
_cell.angle_alpha   90.00
_cell.angle_beta   90.00
_cell.angle_gamma   90.00
#
_symmetry.space_group_name_H-M   'P 1'
#
loop_
_entity.id
_entity.type
_entity.pdbx_description
1 polymer ?
#
loop_
_entity_poly.entity_id
_entity_poly.type
_entity_poly.pdbx_seq_one_letter_code
_entity_poly.pdbx_strand_id
1 'polypeptide(L)'
;MRLSRLFSYISIFIFSFSVSTATECPNLSGVDFGPCFMIIGWGWNGDDCVQLGGCGSTDFEGNDYSDYLYGSYQSCIGSCPCLEGYVECFVDPCEATDCPAFPYITCEADYCGGCNANYYQNGEIVNDECGEPEACAQEFQSSGDVTQDGEVNVLDIVMSVNIILSGIAHTEEELCILDMNEDGAINVLDIILIIDIILNPVNTSYLINSGTSFGECWGYCINELELQDIYANFQVSGWWEEDPDFPTLIHEDIISQSALETIVNSFDFDEYIQLDGVYGCPDCADDGSEWIEITHDGITKRVTFEAYDSIPGHDELVIQLRTLRQYYWEVINPW
;
A
#
# COMPACT_ATOMS: atom_id res chain seq x y z
N MET A 1 -30.75 67.95 42.83
CA MET A 1 -31.66 67.75 41.69
C MET A 1 -31.03 66.74 40.75
N ARG A 2 -31.68 65.78 40.10
CA ARG A 2 -32.98 65.07 40.21
C ARG A 2 -33.08 64.35 38.85
N LEU A 3 -33.37 63.04 38.84
CA LEU A 3 -34.01 62.25 37.75
C LEU A 3 -33.23 62.06 36.42
N SER A 4 -33.34 60.97 35.64
CA SER A 4 -34.17 59.75 35.71
C SER A 4 -33.78 58.74 34.62
N ARG A 5 -33.80 57.45 34.99
CA ARG A 5 -34.14 56.19 34.29
C ARG A 5 -34.44 56.22 32.77
N LEU A 6 -33.95 55.19 32.05
CA LEU A 6 -34.84 54.24 31.34
C LEU A 6 -34.12 52.90 31.01
N PHE A 7 -34.87 51.82 31.22
CA PHE A 7 -34.54 50.41 31.04
C PHE A 7 -34.31 50.02 29.57
N SER A 8 -33.46 49.02 29.32
CA SER A 8 -33.75 48.00 28.31
C SER A 8 -33.13 46.66 28.70
N TYR A 9 -33.97 45.64 28.67
CA TYR A 9 -33.68 44.23 28.96
C TYR A 9 -32.97 43.61 27.75
N ILE A 10 -31.82 42.96 27.96
CA ILE A 10 -31.35 41.88 27.08
C ILE A 10 -31.01 40.71 27.99
N SER A 11 -31.88 39.72 28.00
CA SER A 11 -31.65 38.42 28.63
C SER A 11 -30.50 37.75 27.90
N ILE A 12 -29.32 37.71 28.52
CA ILE A 12 -28.23 36.83 28.09
C ILE A 12 -28.60 35.45 28.63
N PHE A 13 -29.14 34.62 27.74
CA PHE A 13 -29.24 33.18 27.94
C PHE A 13 -27.79 32.66 28.02
N ILE A 14 -27.29 32.49 29.24
CA ILE A 14 -26.09 31.70 29.46
C ILE A 14 -26.53 30.26 29.21
N PHE A 15 -26.35 29.78 27.99
CA PHE A 15 -26.27 28.36 27.73
C PHE A 15 -25.05 27.88 28.51
N SER A 16 -25.29 27.28 29.68
CA SER A 16 -24.31 26.44 30.33
C SER A 16 -24.08 25.26 29.39
N PHE A 17 -23.10 25.39 28.51
CA PHE A 17 -22.45 24.23 27.91
C PHE A 17 -21.85 23.46 29.09
N SER A 18 -22.53 22.40 29.49
CA SER A 18 -21.94 21.37 30.32
C SER A 18 -20.81 20.78 29.50
N VAL A 19 -19.58 21.19 29.81
CA VAL A 19 -18.38 20.47 29.39
C VAL A 19 -18.53 19.08 30.00
N SER A 20 -18.86 18.09 29.16
CA SER A 20 -18.79 16.69 29.53
C SER A 20 -17.31 16.35 29.60
N THR A 21 -16.69 16.52 30.76
CA THR A 21 -15.37 15.93 31.01
C THR A 21 -15.58 14.42 30.90
N ALA A 22 -15.01 13.78 29.88
CA ALA A 22 -14.90 12.33 29.85
C ALA A 22 -14.25 11.90 31.17
N THR A 23 -14.95 11.05 31.93
CA THR A 23 -14.45 10.55 33.20
C THR A 23 -13.27 9.62 32.89
N GLU A 24 -12.05 10.04 33.23
CA GLU A 24 -10.88 9.15 33.19
C GLU A 24 -11.16 7.93 34.09
N CYS A 25 -11.01 6.72 33.57
CA CYS A 25 -11.26 5.47 34.32
C CYS A 25 -9.93 4.85 34.75
N PRO A 26 -9.39 5.18 35.94
CA PRO A 26 -8.13 4.62 36.42
C PRO A 26 -8.26 3.11 36.66
N ASN A 27 -7.20 2.36 36.34
CA ASN A 27 -7.13 0.92 36.63
C ASN A 27 -6.93 0.70 38.15
N LEU A 28 -7.94 0.14 38.82
CA LEU A 28 -7.94 -0.09 40.27
C LEU A 28 -7.44 -1.48 40.69
N SER A 29 -7.00 -2.33 39.75
CA SER A 29 -6.56 -3.71 40.06
C SER A 29 -5.36 -3.79 41.02
N GLY A 30 -4.53 -2.74 41.04
CA GLY A 30 -3.35 -2.63 41.92
C GLY A 30 -3.58 -1.86 43.22
N VAL A 31 -4.80 -1.36 43.48
CA VAL A 31 -5.10 -0.52 44.63
C VAL A 31 -5.56 -1.37 45.82
N ASP A 32 -4.88 -1.25 46.96
CA ASP A 32 -5.23 -1.94 48.21
C ASP A 32 -6.13 -1.06 49.09
N PHE A 33 -7.41 -1.43 49.20
CA PHE A 33 -8.41 -0.75 50.01
C PHE A 33 -8.44 -1.23 51.48
N GLY A 34 -7.44 -1.99 51.91
CA GLY A 34 -7.25 -2.43 53.28
C GLY A 34 -7.88 -3.79 53.60
N PRO A 35 -7.60 -4.35 54.79
CA PRO A 35 -7.82 -5.76 55.13
C PRO A 35 -9.28 -6.14 55.45
N CYS A 36 -10.27 -5.36 55.01
CA CYS A 36 -11.69 -5.64 55.25
C CYS A 36 -12.28 -6.48 54.13
N PHE A 37 -13.10 -7.47 54.49
CA PHE A 37 -13.78 -8.35 53.53
C PHE A 37 -15.20 -7.84 53.19
N MET A 38 -15.32 -6.55 52.86
CA MET A 38 -16.58 -5.94 52.42
C MET A 38 -16.48 -5.48 50.97
N ILE A 39 -17.55 -5.66 50.20
CA ILE A 39 -17.66 -5.11 48.85
C ILE A 39 -17.84 -3.59 48.97
N ILE A 40 -16.96 -2.82 48.36
CA ILE A 40 -16.99 -1.35 48.38
C ILE A 40 -17.61 -0.75 47.11
N GLY A 41 -17.60 -1.49 45.99
CA GLY A 41 -18.21 -1.05 44.74
C GLY A 41 -17.73 -1.86 43.53
N TRP A 42 -18.10 -1.38 42.34
CA TRP A 42 -17.57 -1.83 41.06
C TRP A 42 -16.55 -0.82 40.55
N GLY A 43 -15.38 -1.26 40.10
CA GLY A 43 -14.33 -0.40 39.57
C GLY A 43 -13.69 -1.00 38.32
N TRP A 44 -13.06 -0.16 37.51
CA TRP A 44 -12.39 -0.58 36.28
C TRP A 44 -11.04 -1.23 36.59
N ASN A 45 -10.74 -2.38 35.97
CA ASN A 45 -9.46 -3.08 36.14
C ASN A 45 -8.54 -3.01 34.90
N GLY A 46 -8.89 -2.19 33.91
CA GLY A 46 -8.21 -2.13 32.61
C GLY A 46 -9.00 -2.79 31.48
N ASP A 47 -9.77 -3.84 31.79
CA ASP A 47 -10.47 -4.67 30.79
C ASP A 47 -11.99 -4.78 31.07
N ASP A 48 -12.40 -4.83 32.34
CA ASP A 48 -13.78 -4.99 32.76
C ASP A 48 -14.04 -4.29 34.12
N CYS A 49 -15.32 -4.10 34.41
CA CYS A 49 -15.78 -3.65 35.71
C CYS A 49 -15.83 -4.83 36.68
N VAL A 50 -14.91 -4.83 37.64
CA VAL A 50 -14.81 -5.88 38.67
C VAL A 50 -15.35 -5.38 40.01
N GLN A 51 -15.83 -6.32 40.82
CA GLN A 51 -16.25 -6.01 42.18
C GLN A 51 -15.03 -5.89 43.08
N LEU A 52 -14.83 -4.71 43.67
CA LEU A 52 -13.73 -4.41 44.56
C LEU A 52 -14.16 -4.52 46.03
N GLY A 53 -13.25 -4.99 46.87
CA GLY A 53 -13.46 -5.15 48.30
C GLY A 53 -12.42 -4.41 49.13
N GLY A 54 -12.81 -3.95 50.31
CA GLY A 54 -11.93 -3.22 51.21
C GLY A 54 -12.65 -2.55 52.38
N CYS A 55 -11.92 -1.66 53.06
CA CYS A 55 -12.39 -0.93 54.24
C CYS A 55 -13.08 0.39 53.89
N GLY A 56 -12.94 0.91 52.66
CA GLY A 56 -13.49 2.17 52.19
C GLY A 56 -13.05 2.51 50.78
N SER A 57 -13.24 3.76 50.35
CA SER A 57 -12.84 4.26 49.02
C SER A 57 -11.42 4.82 48.97
N THR A 58 -10.70 4.82 50.09
CA THR A 58 -9.37 5.41 50.20
C THR A 58 -8.30 4.33 50.36
N ASP A 59 -7.16 4.48 49.67
CA ASP A 59 -6.01 3.57 49.80
C ASP A 59 -5.17 3.86 51.06
N PHE A 60 -4.09 3.09 51.25
CA PHE A 60 -3.17 3.25 52.39
C PHE A 60 -2.33 4.54 52.32
N GLU A 61 -2.19 5.15 51.15
CA GLU A 61 -1.46 6.41 50.94
C GLU A 61 -2.35 7.65 51.18
N GLY A 62 -3.67 7.45 51.27
CA GLY A 62 -4.66 8.49 51.54
C GLY A 62 -5.33 9.04 50.27
N ASN A 63 -5.15 8.40 49.11
CA ASN A 63 -5.82 8.78 47.87
C ASN A 63 -7.27 8.28 47.88
N ASP A 64 -8.23 9.15 47.53
CA ASP A 64 -9.67 8.81 47.51
C ASP A 64 -10.14 8.46 46.10
N TYR A 65 -10.76 7.29 45.96
CA TYR A 65 -11.29 6.74 44.70
C TYR A 65 -12.82 6.67 44.71
N SER A 66 -13.49 7.42 45.59
CA SER A 66 -14.95 7.39 45.74
C SER A 66 -15.70 7.68 44.43
N ASP A 67 -15.13 8.53 43.57
CA ASP A 67 -15.69 8.89 42.26
C ASP A 67 -15.54 7.78 41.20
N TYR A 68 -14.67 6.80 41.43
CA TYR A 68 -14.39 5.68 40.51
C TYR A 68 -14.96 4.34 41.01
N LEU A 69 -15.72 4.37 42.11
CA LEU A 69 -16.41 3.22 42.69
C LEU A 69 -17.91 3.33 42.45
N TYR A 70 -18.41 2.48 41.56
CA TYR A 70 -19.81 2.52 41.13
C TYR A 70 -20.67 1.53 41.92
N GLY A 71 -21.93 1.91 42.12
CA GLY A 71 -22.90 1.06 42.83
C GLY A 71 -23.36 -0.18 42.06
N SER A 72 -23.08 -0.28 40.77
CA SER A 72 -23.45 -1.44 39.94
C SER A 72 -22.49 -1.62 38.77
N TYR A 73 -22.39 -2.86 38.29
CA TYR A 73 -21.67 -3.21 37.07
C TYR A 73 -22.10 -2.32 35.88
N GLN A 74 -23.42 -2.14 35.70
CA GLN A 74 -23.97 -1.34 34.60
C GLN A 74 -23.56 0.14 34.69
N SER A 75 -23.49 0.69 35.90
CA SER A 75 -23.04 2.07 36.11
C SER A 75 -21.55 2.23 35.84
N CYS A 76 -20.76 1.20 36.14
CA CYS A 76 -19.33 1.19 35.86
C CYS A 76 -19.06 1.08 34.36
N ILE A 77 -19.62 0.07 33.68
CA ILE A 77 -19.38 -0.14 32.24
C ILE A 77 -19.97 0.96 31.37
N GLY A 78 -21.08 1.56 31.81
CA GLY A 78 -21.67 2.72 31.14
C GLY A 78 -20.86 4.02 31.33
N SER A 79 -19.97 4.06 32.33
CA SER A 79 -19.06 5.19 32.56
C SER A 79 -17.68 4.96 31.93
N CYS A 80 -17.28 3.70 31.70
CA CYS A 80 -15.98 3.30 31.14
C CYS A 80 -16.15 2.43 29.88
N PRO A 81 -16.37 3.03 28.69
CA PRO A 81 -16.72 2.27 27.47
C PRO A 81 -15.53 1.74 26.65
N CYS A 82 -14.28 2.01 27.04
CA CYS A 82 -13.12 1.59 26.24
C CYS A 82 -12.59 0.22 26.67
N LEU A 83 -12.89 -0.83 25.89
CA LEU A 83 -12.51 -2.22 26.15
C LEU A 83 -11.02 -2.52 25.99
N GLU A 84 -10.29 -1.71 25.22
CA GLU A 84 -8.85 -1.89 24.94
C GLU A 84 -7.95 -0.98 25.78
N GLY A 85 -8.55 -0.19 26.69
CA GLY A 85 -7.85 0.79 27.52
C GLY A 85 -7.55 2.11 26.80
N TYR A 86 -7.39 3.18 27.58
CA TYR A 86 -7.04 4.50 27.06
C TYR A 86 -5.53 4.65 26.89
N VAL A 87 -5.12 5.29 25.78
CA VAL A 87 -3.72 5.60 25.47
C VAL A 87 -3.47 7.10 25.59
N GLU A 88 -2.41 7.50 26.30
CA GLU A 88 -1.95 8.89 26.33
C GLU A 88 -1.10 9.21 25.10
N CYS A 89 -1.63 10.06 24.21
CA CYS A 89 -0.96 10.48 22.99
C CYS A 89 -0.08 11.72 23.20
N PHE A 90 1.09 11.75 22.54
CA PHE A 90 1.98 12.92 22.61
C PHE A 90 1.43 14.14 21.87
N VAL A 91 0.62 13.91 20.82
CA VAL A 91 -0.08 14.92 20.03
C VAL A 91 -1.51 14.43 19.82
N ASP A 92 -2.45 15.37 19.68
CA ASP A 92 -3.83 15.05 19.29
C ASP A 92 -3.82 14.32 17.93
N PRO A 93 -4.42 13.13 17.81
CA PRO A 93 -4.46 12.39 16.54
C PRO A 93 -5.03 13.19 15.35
N CYS A 94 -6.01 14.07 15.59
CA CYS A 94 -6.59 14.93 14.56
C CYS A 94 -5.69 16.12 14.16
N GLU A 95 -4.60 16.37 14.90
CA GLU A 95 -3.57 17.36 14.54
C GLU A 95 -2.31 16.68 13.99
N ALA A 96 -2.16 15.38 14.20
CA ALA A 96 -1.02 14.58 13.76
C ALA A 96 -1.27 13.85 12.43
N THR A 97 -2.53 13.68 12.04
CA THR A 97 -2.95 12.98 10.83
C THR A 97 -4.02 13.78 10.09
N ASP A 98 -4.01 13.70 8.77
CA ASP A 98 -4.97 14.36 7.87
C ASP A 98 -5.70 13.31 7.02
N CYS A 99 -6.82 13.71 6.41
CA CYS A 99 -7.57 12.93 5.42
C CYS A 99 -7.48 13.62 4.05
N PRO A 100 -6.47 13.29 3.20
CA PRO A 100 -6.21 13.99 1.95
C PRO A 100 -7.39 13.99 0.98
N ALA A 101 -8.14 12.89 0.90
CA ALA A 101 -9.33 12.75 0.06
C ALA A 101 -10.44 13.77 0.39
N PHE A 102 -10.51 14.28 1.63
CA PHE A 102 -11.58 15.18 2.07
C PHE A 102 -11.05 16.35 2.94
N PRO A 103 -10.56 17.45 2.36
CA PRO A 103 -9.91 18.54 3.09
C PRO A 103 -10.84 19.36 4.02
N TYR A 104 -12.15 19.09 4.01
CA TYR A 104 -13.15 19.77 4.85
C TYR A 104 -13.94 18.80 5.74
N ILE A 105 -13.37 17.63 6.00
CA ILE A 105 -14.00 16.60 6.83
C ILE A 105 -13.98 16.98 8.33
N THR A 106 -14.89 16.40 9.11
CA THR A 106 -14.87 16.56 10.57
C THR A 106 -14.02 15.45 11.17
N CYS A 107 -13.02 15.77 11.99
CA CYS A 107 -12.22 14.79 12.72
C CYS A 107 -12.60 14.75 14.20
N GLU A 108 -12.70 13.56 14.77
CA GLU A 108 -12.79 13.32 16.21
C GLU A 108 -11.66 12.38 16.65
N ALA A 109 -10.91 12.79 17.68
CA ALA A 109 -9.81 12.00 18.22
C ALA A 109 -10.34 10.81 19.03
N ASP A 110 -9.77 9.63 18.76
CA ASP A 110 -10.06 8.39 19.47
C ASP A 110 -8.82 7.86 20.17
N TYR A 111 -8.90 7.84 21.50
CA TYR A 111 -7.83 7.44 22.41
C TYR A 111 -8.00 5.99 22.89
N CYS A 112 -9.02 5.27 22.40
CA CYS A 112 -9.29 3.90 22.78
C CYS A 112 -8.41 2.93 21.99
N GLY A 113 -7.63 2.08 22.67
CA GLY A 113 -6.74 1.10 22.06
C GLY A 113 -5.52 1.69 21.31
N GLY A 114 -5.47 3.01 21.12
CA GLY A 114 -4.42 3.69 20.36
C GLY A 114 -4.62 5.20 20.27
N CYS A 115 -3.81 5.84 19.42
CA CYS A 115 -3.89 7.26 19.08
C CYS A 115 -4.47 7.39 17.67
N ASN A 116 -5.79 7.32 17.55
CA ASN A 116 -6.48 7.20 16.27
C ASN A 116 -7.27 8.48 15.95
N ALA A 117 -7.40 8.80 14.67
CA ALA A 117 -8.24 9.88 14.18
C ALA A 117 -9.44 9.27 13.44
N ASN A 118 -10.66 9.65 13.85
CA ASN A 118 -11.89 9.23 13.20
C ASN A 118 -12.45 10.39 12.37
N TYR A 119 -12.60 10.16 11.07
CA TYR A 119 -13.07 11.14 10.10
C TYR A 119 -14.55 10.91 9.78
N TYR A 120 -15.33 12.00 9.79
CA TYR A 120 -16.78 11.97 9.61
C TYR A 120 -17.23 12.88 8.48
N GLN A 121 -17.99 12.29 7.55
CA GLN A 121 -18.71 13.02 6.51
C GLN A 121 -20.21 12.84 6.72
N ASN A 122 -20.95 13.94 6.89
CA ASN A 122 -22.40 13.92 7.16
C ASN A 122 -22.83 13.06 8.36
N GLY A 123 -21.91 12.80 9.31
CA GLY A 123 -22.16 11.98 10.49
C GLY A 123 -21.89 10.48 10.33
N GLU A 124 -21.37 10.05 9.18
CA GLU A 124 -20.89 8.68 8.95
C GLU A 124 -19.35 8.64 9.00
N ILE A 125 -18.78 7.59 9.59
CA ILE A 125 -17.32 7.39 9.69
C ILE A 125 -16.77 6.96 8.33
N VAL A 126 -15.67 7.57 7.89
CA VAL A 126 -15.08 7.36 6.55
C VAL A 126 -13.55 7.21 6.60
N ASN A 127 -13.03 6.52 7.61
CA ASN A 127 -11.59 6.33 7.79
C ASN A 127 -10.95 5.56 6.64
N ASP A 128 -11.67 4.62 6.02
CA ASP A 128 -11.16 3.77 4.94
C ASP A 128 -11.08 4.54 3.61
N GLU A 129 -11.84 5.62 3.48
CA GLU A 129 -11.87 6.53 2.34
C GLU A 129 -10.87 7.69 2.47
N CYS A 130 -10.16 7.78 3.60
CA CYS A 130 -9.16 8.81 3.89
C CYS A 130 -7.74 8.44 3.41
N GLY A 131 -7.61 7.43 2.55
CA GLY A 131 -6.37 7.20 1.79
C GLY A 131 -5.98 8.44 0.98
N GLU A 132 -4.73 8.46 0.47
CA GLU A 132 -4.42 9.32 -0.66
C GLU A 132 -5.55 9.17 -1.69
N PRO A 133 -6.09 10.26 -2.27
CA PRO A 133 -7.00 10.08 -3.40
C PRO A 133 -6.31 9.12 -4.33
N GLU A 134 -6.98 8.00 -4.64
CA GLU A 134 -6.49 7.08 -5.63
C GLU A 134 -6.44 7.88 -6.93
N ALA A 135 -5.32 8.57 -7.16
CA ALA A 135 -4.89 9.01 -8.45
C ALA A 135 -4.73 7.72 -9.23
N CYS A 136 -5.84 7.37 -9.88
CA CYS A 136 -5.98 6.36 -10.92
C CYS A 136 -6.28 4.94 -10.42
N ALA A 137 -7.24 4.77 -9.50
CA ALA A 137 -7.86 3.46 -9.28
C ALA A 137 -9.15 3.28 -10.09
N GLN A 138 -9.01 2.55 -11.20
CA GLN A 138 -9.92 1.55 -11.80
C GLN A 138 -9.97 1.64 -13.32
N GLU A 139 -9.46 0.58 -13.95
CA GLU A 139 -9.75 0.09 -15.31
C GLU A 139 -9.57 1.01 -16.53
N PHE A 140 -8.82 2.10 -16.42
CA PHE A 140 -8.34 2.84 -17.60
C PHE A 140 -6.84 3.08 -17.52
N GLN A 141 -6.07 2.02 -17.76
CA GLN A 141 -4.62 2.12 -17.86
C GLN A 141 -4.20 2.18 -19.34
N SER A 142 -4.20 3.40 -19.87
CA SER A 142 -3.32 3.80 -20.96
C SER A 142 -2.93 5.24 -20.68
N SER A 143 -1.92 5.42 -19.84
CA SER A 143 -1.33 6.73 -19.53
C SER A 143 -1.01 7.44 -20.85
N GLY A 144 -1.62 8.61 -21.09
CA GLY A 144 -1.54 9.33 -22.36
C GLY A 144 -2.65 9.09 -23.40
N ASP A 145 -3.61 8.19 -23.19
CA ASP A 145 -4.84 8.07 -24.02
C ASP A 145 -5.92 9.04 -23.53
N VAL A 146 -5.85 10.26 -24.03
CA VAL A 146 -6.70 11.39 -23.63
C VAL A 146 -8.05 11.32 -24.33
N THR A 147 -8.11 10.67 -25.49
CA THR A 147 -9.33 10.49 -26.27
C THR A 147 -10.19 9.32 -25.77
N GLN A 148 -9.60 8.45 -24.95
CA GLN A 148 -10.18 7.22 -24.43
C GLN A 148 -10.68 6.31 -25.56
N ASP A 149 -9.96 6.30 -26.68
CA ASP A 149 -10.29 5.47 -27.84
C ASP A 149 -9.49 4.15 -27.89
N GLY A 150 -8.57 3.96 -26.94
CA GLY A 150 -7.74 2.78 -26.79
C GLY A 150 -6.42 2.84 -27.58
N GLU A 151 -6.12 3.94 -28.26
CA GLU A 151 -4.86 4.14 -28.98
C GLU A 151 -4.18 5.45 -28.56
N VAL A 152 -2.95 5.39 -28.02
CA VAL A 152 -2.15 6.60 -27.79
C VAL A 152 -1.54 7.08 -29.12
N ASN A 153 -2.02 8.18 -29.65
CA ASN A 153 -1.61 8.75 -30.92
C ASN A 153 -1.62 10.29 -30.93
N VAL A 154 -1.41 10.90 -32.10
CA VAL A 154 -1.34 12.37 -32.22
C VAL A 154 -2.65 13.07 -31.84
N LEU A 155 -3.78 12.38 -31.87
CA LEU A 155 -5.08 12.91 -31.46
C LEU A 155 -5.10 13.20 -29.96
N ASP A 156 -4.46 12.37 -29.15
CA ASP A 156 -4.32 12.57 -27.71
C ASP A 156 -3.55 13.84 -27.40
N ILE A 157 -2.41 14.06 -28.07
CA ILE A 157 -1.63 15.30 -27.96
C ILE A 157 -2.49 16.52 -28.29
N VAL A 158 -3.30 16.46 -29.35
CA VAL A 158 -4.18 17.56 -29.73
C VAL A 158 -5.19 17.86 -28.62
N MET A 159 -5.71 16.83 -27.95
CA MET A 159 -6.58 17.00 -26.79
C MET A 159 -5.82 17.52 -25.56
N SER A 160 -4.64 17.00 -25.24
CA SER A 160 -3.78 17.49 -24.15
C SER A 160 -3.50 18.99 -24.29
N VAL A 161 -3.13 19.43 -25.50
CA VAL A 161 -2.87 20.85 -25.77
C VAL A 161 -4.11 21.70 -25.56
N ASN A 162 -5.29 21.20 -25.95
CA ASN A 162 -6.54 21.92 -25.72
C ASN A 162 -6.88 22.04 -24.22
N ILE A 163 -6.60 20.98 -23.45
CA ILE A 163 -6.77 20.96 -21.98
C ILE A 163 -5.83 21.97 -21.32
N ILE A 164 -4.53 21.95 -21.66
CA ILE A 164 -3.53 22.91 -21.17
C ILE A 164 -3.93 24.36 -21.49
N LEU A 165 -4.45 24.61 -22.70
CA LEU A 165 -4.83 25.94 -23.15
C LEU A 165 -6.22 26.39 -22.67
N SER A 166 -7.02 25.51 -22.07
CA SER A 166 -8.39 25.83 -21.61
C SER A 166 -8.40 26.91 -20.52
N GLY A 167 -7.33 27.01 -19.73
CA GLY A 167 -7.22 27.95 -18.61
C GLY A 167 -8.20 27.68 -17.47
N ILE A 168 -8.81 26.49 -17.46
CA ILE A 168 -9.68 26.00 -16.40
C ILE A 168 -8.83 25.10 -15.49
N ALA A 169 -9.22 24.98 -14.22
CA ALA A 169 -8.61 24.01 -13.32
C ALA A 169 -8.85 22.58 -13.83
N HIS A 170 -7.81 21.76 -13.79
CA HIS A 170 -7.86 20.38 -14.24
C HIS A 170 -8.67 19.49 -13.29
N THR A 171 -9.36 18.50 -13.85
CA THR A 171 -10.03 17.47 -13.05
C THR A 171 -9.00 16.46 -12.55
N GLU A 172 -9.35 15.69 -11.52
CA GLU A 172 -8.53 14.57 -11.04
C GLU A 172 -8.34 13.49 -12.13
N GLU A 173 -9.34 13.29 -12.98
CA GLU A 173 -9.26 12.40 -14.15
C GLU A 173 -8.26 12.92 -15.21
N GLU A 174 -8.27 14.23 -15.49
CA GLU A 174 -7.29 14.84 -16.39
C GLU A 174 -5.88 14.72 -15.83
N LEU A 175 -5.68 15.00 -14.53
CA LEU A 175 -4.39 14.80 -13.87
C LEU A 175 -3.95 13.34 -13.98
N CYS A 176 -4.85 12.38 -13.79
CA CYS A 176 -4.53 10.97 -13.94
C CYS A 176 -4.02 10.54 -15.31
N ILE A 177 -4.63 11.08 -16.38
CA ILE A 177 -4.31 10.67 -17.75
C ILE A 177 -3.10 11.45 -18.30
N LEU A 178 -2.93 12.69 -17.83
CA LEU A 178 -2.02 13.67 -18.43
C LEU A 178 -0.87 14.12 -17.53
N ASP A 179 -0.85 13.87 -16.22
CA ASP A 179 0.31 14.15 -15.35
C ASP A 179 1.30 13.00 -15.42
N MET A 180 1.98 12.89 -16.56
CA MET A 180 2.80 11.75 -16.94
C MET A 180 4.11 11.69 -16.13
N ASN A 181 4.52 12.80 -15.52
CA ASN A 181 5.70 12.87 -14.65
C ASN A 181 5.35 12.99 -13.15
N GLU A 182 4.06 12.90 -12.81
CA GLU A 182 3.52 12.93 -11.44
C GLU A 182 3.98 14.15 -10.63
N ASP A 183 4.12 15.31 -11.28
CA ASP A 183 4.57 16.54 -10.62
C ASP A 183 3.41 17.42 -10.11
N GLY A 184 2.17 16.97 -10.33
CA GLY A 184 0.94 17.64 -9.95
C GLY A 184 0.50 18.73 -10.92
N ALA A 185 1.15 18.87 -12.09
CA ALA A 185 0.86 19.93 -13.05
C ALA A 185 0.87 19.46 -14.51
N ILE A 186 -0.30 19.45 -15.15
CA ILE A 186 -0.43 19.16 -16.59
C ILE A 186 0.19 20.29 -17.43
N ASN A 187 1.29 19.99 -18.11
CA ASN A 187 2.03 20.93 -18.92
C ASN A 187 2.72 20.28 -20.13
N VAL A 188 3.68 21.01 -20.73
CA VAL A 188 4.38 20.53 -21.94
C VAL A 188 5.34 19.37 -21.65
N LEU A 189 5.80 19.23 -20.41
CA LEU A 189 6.65 18.11 -19.99
C LEU A 189 5.90 16.78 -20.13
N ASP A 190 4.61 16.76 -19.81
CA ASP A 190 3.79 15.56 -19.96
C ASP A 190 3.56 15.18 -21.41
N ILE A 191 3.34 16.17 -22.28
CA ILE A 191 3.22 15.95 -23.73
C ILE A 191 4.50 15.32 -24.28
N ILE A 192 5.68 15.68 -23.76
CA ILE A 192 6.94 15.04 -24.19
C ILE A 192 6.93 13.54 -23.88
N LEU A 193 6.36 13.13 -22.74
CA LEU A 193 6.22 11.73 -22.36
C LEU A 193 5.18 11.01 -23.23
N ILE A 194 4.06 11.65 -23.58
CA ILE A 194 3.10 11.09 -24.55
C ILE A 194 3.75 10.93 -25.93
N ILE A 195 4.55 11.90 -26.38
CA ILE A 195 5.32 11.79 -27.63
C ILE A 195 6.28 10.61 -27.57
N ASP A 196 6.94 10.38 -26.43
CA ASP A 196 7.84 9.25 -26.26
C ASP A 196 7.09 7.92 -26.42
N ILE A 197 5.90 7.79 -25.82
CA ILE A 197 5.01 6.64 -26.00
C ILE A 197 4.61 6.45 -27.48
N ILE A 198 4.28 7.53 -28.20
CA ILE A 198 3.89 7.47 -29.62
C ILE A 198 5.07 7.08 -30.52
N LEU A 199 6.28 7.56 -30.19
CA LEU A 199 7.48 7.28 -30.99
C LEU A 199 8.10 5.93 -30.64
N ASN A 200 7.89 5.44 -29.42
CA ASN A 200 8.37 4.17 -28.89
C ASN A 200 7.20 3.35 -28.33
N PRO A 201 6.21 2.96 -29.16
CA PRO A 201 5.06 2.22 -28.68
C PRO A 201 5.49 0.87 -28.14
N VAL A 202 5.04 0.53 -26.92
CA VAL A 202 5.17 -0.80 -26.33
C VAL A 202 4.19 -1.74 -27.03
N ASN A 203 4.40 -1.97 -28.32
CA ASN A 203 3.50 -2.77 -29.14
C ASN A 203 4.25 -3.90 -29.77
N THR A 204 4.53 -4.88 -28.93
CA THR A 204 5.26 -6.07 -29.32
C THR A 204 4.80 -7.17 -28.39
N SER A 205 4.03 -8.13 -28.92
CA SER A 205 3.78 -9.40 -28.23
C SER A 205 5.09 -10.17 -28.21
N TYR A 206 6.02 -9.77 -27.34
CA TYR A 206 7.22 -10.52 -27.06
C TYR A 206 6.81 -11.72 -26.21
N LEU A 207 7.20 -12.90 -26.65
CA LEU A 207 7.28 -14.07 -25.79
C LEU A 207 8.75 -14.20 -25.39
N ILE A 208 9.05 -13.93 -24.12
CA ILE A 208 10.41 -13.97 -23.57
C ILE A 208 10.53 -15.17 -22.65
N ASN A 209 11.30 -16.15 -23.07
CA ASN A 209 11.65 -17.32 -22.28
C ASN A 209 13.09 -17.17 -21.78
N SER A 210 13.32 -17.39 -20.50
CA SER A 210 14.66 -17.29 -19.94
C SER A 210 14.85 -18.25 -18.79
N GLY A 211 16.08 -18.73 -18.58
CA GLY A 211 16.29 -19.77 -17.59
C GLY A 211 17.75 -20.16 -17.42
N THR A 212 17.98 -21.05 -16.45
CA THR A 212 19.28 -21.66 -16.15
C THR A 212 19.15 -23.18 -16.04
N SER A 213 20.23 -23.88 -16.34
CA SER A 213 20.33 -25.34 -16.25
C SER A 213 21.71 -25.74 -15.75
N PHE A 214 21.75 -26.57 -14.71
CA PHE A 214 22.98 -27.08 -14.07
C PHE A 214 23.19 -28.58 -14.30
N GLY A 215 22.75 -29.09 -15.45
CA GLY A 215 22.96 -30.50 -15.79
C GLY A 215 22.30 -31.47 -14.81
N GLU A 216 22.94 -32.65 -14.65
CA GLU A 216 22.52 -33.73 -13.75
C GLU A 216 22.80 -33.40 -12.26
N CYS A 217 22.17 -32.32 -11.79
CA CYS A 217 22.29 -31.88 -10.40
C CYS A 217 21.36 -32.69 -9.48
N TRP A 218 21.59 -32.59 -8.16
CA TRP A 218 20.67 -33.11 -7.15
C TRP A 218 19.85 -31.95 -6.57
N GLY A 219 18.60 -31.82 -7.00
CA GLY A 219 17.74 -30.68 -6.65
C GLY A 219 16.91 -30.18 -7.82
N TYR A 220 16.45 -28.93 -7.69
CA TYR A 220 15.90 -28.16 -8.81
C TYR A 220 17.05 -27.66 -9.69
N CYS A 221 17.28 -28.35 -10.80
CA CYS A 221 18.42 -28.12 -11.69
C CYS A 221 18.11 -27.14 -12.80
N ILE A 222 16.83 -26.92 -13.07
CA ILE A 222 16.34 -26.11 -14.16
C ILE A 222 15.38 -25.08 -13.57
N ASN A 223 15.56 -23.82 -13.96
CA ASN A 223 14.58 -22.76 -13.72
C ASN A 223 14.22 -22.10 -15.05
N GLU A 224 12.95 -21.80 -15.24
CA GLU A 224 12.43 -21.23 -16.48
C GLU A 224 11.39 -20.17 -16.14
N LEU A 225 11.50 -19.03 -16.81
CA LEU A 225 10.57 -17.92 -16.76
C LEU A 225 10.10 -17.66 -18.18
N GLU A 226 8.80 -17.78 -18.38
CA GLU A 226 8.08 -17.35 -19.59
C GLU A 226 7.35 -16.05 -19.28
N LEU A 227 7.59 -15.02 -20.10
CA LEU A 227 6.84 -13.78 -20.09
C LEU A 227 6.06 -13.67 -21.40
N GLN A 228 4.75 -13.46 -21.28
CA GLN A 228 3.87 -13.15 -22.40
C GLN A 228 2.99 -11.97 -22.01
N ASP A 229 3.18 -10.83 -22.68
CA ASP A 229 2.60 -9.56 -22.26
C ASP A 229 2.96 -9.27 -20.79
N ILE A 230 1.98 -9.02 -19.92
CA ILE A 230 2.19 -8.83 -18.47
C ILE A 230 2.11 -10.13 -17.66
N TYR A 231 1.89 -11.28 -18.30
CA TYR A 231 1.80 -12.56 -17.61
C TYR A 231 3.18 -13.19 -17.47
N ALA A 232 3.49 -13.62 -16.25
CA ALA A 232 4.69 -14.36 -15.92
C ALA A 232 4.35 -15.78 -15.48
N ASN A 233 5.02 -16.76 -16.08
CA ASN A 233 4.95 -18.15 -15.68
C ASN A 233 6.37 -18.62 -15.33
N PHE A 234 6.61 -18.84 -14.04
CA PHE A 234 7.88 -19.32 -13.52
C PHE A 234 7.77 -20.77 -13.09
N GLN A 235 8.71 -21.60 -13.54
CA GLN A 235 8.78 -23.00 -13.15
C GLN A 235 10.19 -23.42 -12.75
N VAL A 236 10.28 -24.36 -11.80
CA VAL A 236 11.53 -25.03 -11.43
C VAL A 236 11.34 -26.54 -11.46
N SER A 237 12.34 -27.27 -11.94
CA SER A 237 12.29 -28.72 -12.10
C SER A 237 13.65 -29.36 -11.83
N GLY A 238 13.63 -30.62 -11.40
CA GLY A 238 14.84 -31.44 -11.31
C GLY A 238 15.31 -31.93 -12.68
N TRP A 239 16.49 -32.56 -12.72
CA TRP A 239 17.02 -33.14 -13.96
C TRP A 239 16.21 -34.35 -14.46
N TRP A 240 15.63 -35.12 -13.54
CA TRP A 240 14.86 -36.32 -13.87
C TRP A 240 13.38 -35.99 -14.00
N GLU A 241 12.77 -36.45 -15.09
CA GLU A 241 11.32 -36.38 -15.26
C GLU A 241 10.61 -37.17 -14.16
N GLU A 242 9.55 -36.57 -13.60
CA GLU A 242 8.69 -37.19 -12.58
C GLU A 242 9.43 -37.64 -11.30
N ASP A 243 10.51 -36.94 -10.91
CA ASP A 243 11.20 -37.19 -9.64
C ASP A 243 10.29 -36.82 -8.45
N PRO A 244 9.86 -37.79 -7.60
CA PRO A 244 9.00 -37.50 -6.47
C PRO A 244 9.69 -36.69 -5.37
N ASP A 245 11.03 -36.69 -5.32
CA ASP A 245 11.79 -35.91 -4.34
C ASP A 245 11.92 -34.43 -4.80
N PHE A 246 11.83 -34.17 -6.11
CA PHE A 246 11.90 -32.84 -6.73
C PHE A 246 10.80 -32.62 -7.77
N PRO A 247 9.52 -32.58 -7.35
CA PRO A 247 8.40 -32.36 -8.27
C PRO A 247 8.46 -30.97 -8.89
N THR A 248 8.09 -30.83 -10.17
CA THR A 248 8.03 -29.50 -10.82
C THR A 248 7.14 -28.55 -10.04
N LEU A 249 7.68 -27.39 -9.69
CA LEU A 249 6.94 -26.30 -9.05
C LEU A 249 6.66 -25.24 -10.11
N ILE A 250 5.44 -24.70 -10.10
CA ILE A 250 4.99 -23.64 -11.02
C ILE A 250 4.40 -22.49 -10.21
N HIS A 251 4.72 -21.25 -10.59
CA HIS A 251 4.17 -20.02 -10.05
C HIS A 251 3.78 -19.10 -11.20
N GLU A 252 2.50 -18.75 -11.26
CA GLU A 252 1.93 -17.82 -12.24
C GLU A 252 1.65 -16.48 -11.55
N ASP A 253 1.99 -15.38 -12.21
CA ASP A 253 1.87 -14.03 -11.68
C ASP A 253 1.61 -12.98 -12.79
N ILE A 254 1.22 -11.77 -12.40
CA ILE A 254 1.05 -10.62 -13.29
C ILE A 254 2.05 -9.54 -12.88
N ILE A 255 2.96 -9.17 -13.77
CA ILE A 255 3.94 -8.10 -13.53
C ILE A 255 3.35 -6.72 -13.87
N SER A 256 3.91 -5.66 -13.29
CA SER A 256 3.51 -4.29 -13.64
C SER A 256 3.89 -3.96 -15.09
N GLN A 257 3.12 -3.07 -15.73
CA GLN A 257 3.46 -2.56 -17.07
C GLN A 257 4.86 -1.92 -17.11
N SER A 258 5.20 -1.15 -16.08
CA SER A 258 6.54 -0.54 -15.95
C SER A 258 7.68 -1.57 -15.86
N ALA A 259 7.45 -2.72 -15.23
CA ALA A 259 8.43 -3.80 -15.16
C ALA A 259 8.61 -4.46 -16.54
N LEU A 260 7.52 -4.69 -17.26
CA LEU A 260 7.58 -5.20 -18.64
C LEU A 260 8.30 -4.21 -19.57
N GLU A 261 7.98 -2.93 -19.50
CA GLU A 261 8.63 -1.87 -20.28
C GLU A 261 10.13 -1.81 -20.03
N THR A 262 10.54 -1.92 -18.76
CA THR A 262 11.97 -1.94 -18.40
C THR A 262 12.69 -3.13 -19.05
N ILE A 263 12.06 -4.30 -19.12
CA ILE A 263 12.60 -5.49 -19.80
C ILE A 263 12.65 -5.26 -21.32
N VAL A 264 11.54 -4.82 -21.92
CA VAL A 264 11.42 -4.66 -23.38
C VAL A 264 12.35 -3.57 -23.90
N ASN A 265 12.53 -2.48 -23.17
CA ASN A 265 13.41 -1.38 -23.55
C ASN A 265 14.91 -1.69 -23.34
N SER A 266 15.23 -2.80 -22.67
CA SER A 266 16.63 -3.21 -22.41
C SER A 266 17.31 -3.90 -23.60
N PHE A 267 16.58 -4.13 -24.71
CA PHE A 267 17.13 -4.75 -25.91
C PHE A 267 16.47 -4.22 -27.19
N ASP A 268 17.20 -4.33 -28.31
CA ASP A 268 16.67 -4.16 -29.66
C ASP A 268 16.56 -5.55 -30.32
N PHE A 269 15.36 -5.96 -30.73
CA PHE A 269 15.16 -7.29 -31.29
C PHE A 269 15.90 -7.50 -32.63
N ASP A 270 16.02 -6.47 -33.47
CA ASP A 270 16.73 -6.54 -34.75
C ASP A 270 18.24 -6.73 -34.54
N GLU A 271 18.79 -6.21 -33.44
CA GLU A 271 20.16 -6.49 -33.00
C GLU A 271 20.27 -7.88 -32.36
N TYR A 272 19.31 -8.25 -31.51
CA TYR A 272 19.30 -9.51 -30.78
C TYR A 272 19.31 -10.74 -31.71
N ILE A 273 18.53 -10.72 -32.79
CA ILE A 273 18.50 -11.83 -33.76
C ILE A 273 19.85 -12.07 -34.45
N GLN A 274 20.71 -11.05 -34.51
CA GLN A 274 22.03 -11.11 -35.15
C GLN A 274 23.12 -11.67 -34.22
N LEU A 275 22.86 -11.81 -32.93
CA LEU A 275 23.82 -12.35 -31.96
C LEU A 275 24.26 -13.77 -32.31
N ASP A 276 25.45 -14.17 -31.84
CA ASP A 276 25.81 -15.58 -31.86
C ASP A 276 24.86 -16.38 -30.95
N GLY A 277 24.55 -17.63 -31.35
CA GLY A 277 23.63 -18.47 -30.56
C GLY A 277 24.24 -18.99 -29.26
N VAL A 278 25.56 -18.97 -29.12
CA VAL A 278 26.30 -19.46 -27.96
C VAL A 278 27.44 -18.50 -27.63
N TYR A 279 27.52 -18.08 -26.36
CA TYR A 279 28.66 -17.33 -25.81
C TYR A 279 29.36 -18.14 -24.72
N GLY A 280 30.69 -18.08 -24.67
CA GLY A 280 31.49 -18.86 -23.72
C GLY A 280 31.43 -20.37 -23.99
N CYS A 281 31.52 -21.16 -22.93
CA CYS A 281 31.37 -22.61 -22.95
C CYS A 281 30.28 -23.04 -21.94
N PRO A 282 29.00 -22.81 -22.24
CA PRO A 282 27.90 -23.10 -21.32
C PRO A 282 27.94 -24.56 -20.87
N ASP A 283 27.96 -24.76 -19.55
CA ASP A 283 28.00 -26.08 -18.90
C ASP A 283 29.21 -26.98 -19.25
N CYS A 284 30.33 -26.42 -19.73
CA CYS A 284 31.51 -27.23 -20.10
C CYS A 284 32.34 -27.75 -18.91
N ALA A 285 32.15 -27.19 -17.72
CA ALA A 285 32.84 -27.57 -16.48
C ALA A 285 31.85 -27.85 -15.33
N ASP A 286 30.61 -28.24 -15.67
CA ASP A 286 29.49 -28.40 -14.73
C ASP A 286 29.15 -27.09 -13.98
N ASP A 287 29.55 -25.94 -14.54
CA ASP A 287 29.29 -24.59 -13.99
C ASP A 287 27.88 -24.08 -14.36
N GLY A 288 27.12 -24.85 -15.14
CA GLY A 288 25.78 -24.50 -15.60
C GLY A 288 25.74 -23.61 -16.84
N SER A 289 24.52 -23.42 -17.34
CA SER A 289 24.19 -22.59 -18.49
C SER A 289 23.01 -21.69 -18.18
N GLU A 290 22.96 -20.54 -18.84
CA GLU A 290 21.83 -19.62 -18.85
C GLU A 290 21.40 -19.38 -20.30
N TRP A 291 20.10 -19.14 -20.53
CA TRP A 291 19.62 -18.78 -21.85
C TRP A 291 18.54 -17.71 -21.79
N ILE A 292 18.44 -16.98 -22.89
CA ILE A 292 17.34 -16.08 -23.18
C ILE A 292 16.87 -16.39 -24.61
N GLU A 293 15.58 -16.65 -24.75
CA GLU A 293 14.89 -16.90 -26.00
C GLU A 293 13.78 -15.88 -26.16
N ILE A 294 13.84 -15.09 -27.24
CA ILE A 294 12.87 -14.05 -27.53
C ILE A 294 12.18 -14.42 -28.83
N THR A 295 10.84 -14.41 -28.80
CA THR A 295 10.00 -14.56 -29.99
C THR A 295 9.22 -13.29 -30.24
N HIS A 296 9.30 -12.79 -31.47
CA HIS A 296 8.56 -11.63 -31.93
C HIS A 296 8.23 -11.79 -33.42
N ASP A 297 7.00 -11.46 -33.82
CA ASP A 297 6.51 -11.60 -35.20
C ASP A 297 6.77 -12.99 -35.83
N GLY A 298 6.71 -14.04 -35.00
CA GLY A 298 6.94 -15.43 -35.42
C GLY A 298 8.41 -15.78 -35.68
N ILE A 299 9.35 -14.87 -35.40
CA ILE A 299 10.79 -15.11 -35.42
C ILE A 299 11.25 -15.40 -33.99
N THR A 300 11.97 -16.51 -33.79
CA THR A 300 12.51 -16.91 -32.49
C THR A 300 14.03 -16.89 -32.53
N LYS A 301 14.64 -16.28 -31.52
CA LYS A 301 16.08 -16.31 -31.29
C LYS A 301 16.39 -16.75 -29.87
N ARG A 302 17.16 -17.84 -29.74
CA ARG A 302 17.76 -18.27 -28.48
C ARG A 302 19.25 -17.97 -28.46
N VAL A 303 19.72 -17.43 -27.33
CA VAL A 303 21.12 -17.24 -27.00
C VAL A 303 21.40 -17.98 -25.69
N THR A 304 22.41 -18.84 -25.68
CA THR A 304 22.85 -19.61 -24.50
C THR A 304 24.25 -19.18 -24.10
N PHE A 305 24.49 -18.97 -22.80
CA PHE A 305 25.75 -18.48 -22.25
C PHE A 305 26.08 -19.15 -20.91
N GLU A 306 27.29 -18.94 -20.38
CA GLU A 306 27.69 -19.48 -19.08
C GLU A 306 26.79 -18.93 -17.97
N ALA A 307 26.39 -19.78 -17.02
CA ALA A 307 25.51 -19.34 -15.92
C ALA A 307 26.14 -18.19 -15.14
N TYR A 308 25.34 -17.18 -14.81
CA TYR A 308 25.75 -15.97 -14.09
C TYR A 308 26.72 -15.04 -14.85
N ASP A 309 27.11 -15.37 -16.08
CA ASP A 309 27.81 -14.44 -16.97
C ASP A 309 26.80 -13.54 -17.70
N SER A 310 27.20 -12.86 -18.77
CA SER A 310 26.37 -11.94 -19.53
C SER A 310 26.51 -12.11 -21.04
N ILE A 311 25.56 -11.52 -21.78
CA ILE A 311 25.62 -11.42 -23.24
C ILE A 311 26.23 -10.05 -23.57
N PRO A 312 27.33 -9.97 -24.34
CA PRO A 312 27.94 -8.69 -24.70
C PRO A 312 26.93 -7.71 -25.32
N GLY A 313 26.81 -6.53 -24.73
CA GLY A 313 25.89 -5.47 -25.18
C GLY A 313 24.45 -5.63 -24.72
N HIS A 314 24.13 -6.66 -23.93
CA HIS A 314 22.78 -6.97 -23.45
C HIS A 314 22.79 -7.26 -21.93
N ASP A 315 23.73 -6.67 -21.20
CA ASP A 315 23.88 -6.86 -19.75
C ASP A 315 22.62 -6.48 -18.98
N GLU A 316 21.93 -5.42 -19.41
CA GLU A 316 20.72 -4.93 -18.77
C GLU A 316 19.57 -5.95 -18.88
N LEU A 317 19.32 -6.48 -20.08
CA LEU A 317 18.33 -7.55 -20.31
C LEU A 317 18.60 -8.76 -19.41
N VAL A 318 19.86 -9.20 -19.34
CA VAL A 318 20.26 -10.34 -18.49
C VAL A 318 19.98 -10.04 -17.01
N ILE A 319 20.33 -8.84 -16.53
CA ILE A 319 20.10 -8.42 -15.14
C ILE A 319 18.61 -8.38 -14.80
N GLN A 320 17.77 -7.79 -15.67
CA GLN A 320 16.33 -7.67 -15.44
C GLN A 320 15.66 -9.05 -15.33
N LEU A 321 15.91 -9.94 -16.30
CA LEU A 321 15.34 -11.28 -16.29
C LEU A 321 15.86 -12.14 -15.12
N ARG A 322 17.14 -12.02 -14.78
CA ARG A 322 17.73 -12.74 -13.63
C ARG A 322 17.14 -12.25 -12.30
N THR A 323 16.93 -10.95 -12.15
CA THR A 323 16.31 -10.36 -10.96
C THR A 323 14.89 -10.89 -10.77
N LEU A 324 14.12 -10.94 -11.85
CA LEU A 324 12.75 -11.46 -11.81
C LEU A 324 12.70 -12.96 -11.50
N ARG A 325 13.59 -13.76 -12.09
CA ARG A 325 13.72 -15.20 -11.75
C ARG A 325 14.12 -15.41 -10.30
N GLN A 326 15.01 -14.59 -9.75
CA GLN A 326 15.41 -14.69 -8.35
C GLN A 326 14.24 -14.36 -7.41
N TYR A 327 13.46 -13.31 -7.73
CA TYR A 327 12.25 -12.98 -6.98
C TYR A 327 11.27 -14.17 -6.94
N TYR A 328 10.95 -14.75 -8.09
CA TYR A 328 10.03 -15.89 -8.14
C TYR A 328 10.59 -17.17 -7.50
N TRP A 329 11.91 -17.36 -7.54
CA TRP A 329 12.56 -18.44 -6.80
C TRP A 329 12.32 -18.32 -5.28
N GLU A 330 12.47 -17.11 -4.72
CA GLU A 330 12.22 -16.85 -3.30
C GLU A 330 10.75 -17.03 -2.92
N VAL A 331 9.82 -16.73 -3.84
CA VAL A 331 8.38 -16.95 -3.65
C VAL A 331 8.02 -18.44 -3.67
N ILE A 332 8.51 -19.19 -4.67
CA ILE A 332 8.11 -20.57 -4.90
C ILE A 332 8.79 -21.57 -3.96
N ASN A 333 9.97 -21.22 -3.45
CA ASN A 333 10.77 -22.06 -2.57
C ASN A 333 11.28 -21.28 -1.33
N PRO A 334 10.41 -21.00 -0.35
CA PRO A 334 10.73 -20.14 0.80
C PRO A 334 11.60 -20.79 1.89
N TRP A 335 12.28 -21.92 1.61
CA TRP A 335 12.98 -22.76 2.59
C TRP A 335 14.51 -22.64 2.56
#